data_AF-A0A1R2BXG7-F1
#
_entry.id   AF-A0A1R2BXG7-F1
#
_cell.length_a   1.000
_cell.length_b   1.000
_cell.length_c   1.000
_cell.angle_alpha   90.00
_cell.angle_beta   90.00
_cell.angle_gamma   90.00
#
_symmetry.space_group_name_H-M   'P 1'
#
loop_
_entity.id
_entity.type
_entity.pdbx_description
1 polymer ?
#
loop_
_entity_poly.entity_id
_entity_poly.type
_entity_poly.pdbx_seq_one_letter_code
_entity_poly.pdbx_strand_id
1 'polypeptide(L)'
;MDKIRVVVYKNTQHPTDGKQILIDPSWNKDQLLTYCSGILGIKAKKVFNEKGNELSSIKNIHEGTSLYISSGESFQLKASSEGRVNKSFVLCMLGTAAVGKSAVTHRFVQNKFLKDYDPTIEDYYKKVVNVDSETVPLSILDTAGMEDYYPLIDDWIDKKDGFVLLFSVNLMDSMTKLESFYHKILHRYPNIGNAKNSPVIVIAGNKVDLPNRGITYEEGKKFADSLKCRYFEVSALTGAGIEEMYTTIVRELLSRRATKPQPTSVPWYERCELL
;
A
#
# COMPACT_ATOMS: atom_id res chain seq x y z
N MET A 1 -26.17 2.56 10.60
CA MET A 1 -24.73 2.36 10.88
C MET A 1 -24.01 2.47 9.56
N ASP A 2 -22.88 3.16 9.54
CA ASP A 2 -22.09 3.28 8.31
C ASP A 2 -21.55 1.91 7.91
N LYS A 3 -21.57 1.64 6.60
CA LYS A 3 -21.01 0.41 6.04
C LYS A 3 -19.50 0.41 6.25
N ILE A 4 -18.93 -0.76 6.49
CA ILE A 4 -17.49 -0.93 6.69
C ILE A 4 -16.87 -1.38 5.37
N ARG A 5 -15.77 -0.75 4.95
CA ARG A 5 -14.99 -1.16 3.78
C ARG A 5 -14.03 -2.27 4.17
N VAL A 6 -14.08 -3.37 3.44
CA VAL A 6 -13.13 -4.48 3.60
C VAL A 6 -12.61 -4.93 2.24
N VAL A 7 -11.51 -5.66 2.25
CA VAL A 7 -10.99 -6.31 1.04
C VAL A 7 -11.12 -7.81 1.19
N VAL A 8 -11.80 -8.46 0.25
CA VAL A 8 -12.00 -9.91 0.24
C VAL A 8 -11.12 -10.56 -0.82
N TYR A 9 -10.41 -11.62 -0.43
CA TYR A 9 -9.55 -12.42 -1.29
C TYR A 9 -10.06 -13.86 -1.36
N LYS A 10 -9.80 -14.55 -2.48
CA LYS A 10 -9.85 -16.01 -2.48
C LYS A 10 -8.72 -16.54 -1.59
N ASN A 11 -9.02 -17.53 -0.76
CA ASN A 11 -8.04 -18.19 0.09
C ASN A 11 -7.09 -19.06 -0.76
N THR A 12 -5.98 -18.46 -1.19
CA THR A 12 -4.95 -19.11 -2.02
C THR A 12 -3.58 -18.82 -1.41
N GLN A 13 -2.54 -19.52 -1.89
CA GLN A 13 -1.18 -19.30 -1.42
C GLN A 13 -0.65 -17.90 -1.75
N HIS A 14 -1.09 -17.34 -2.88
CA HIS A 14 -0.60 -16.07 -3.43
C HIS A 14 -1.78 -15.22 -3.94
N PRO A 15 -2.63 -14.67 -3.05
CA PRO A 15 -3.81 -13.94 -3.47
C PRO A 15 -3.43 -12.59 -4.07
N THR A 16 -3.77 -12.36 -5.34
CA THR A 16 -3.49 -11.11 -6.06
C THR A 16 -4.73 -10.24 -6.30
N ASP A 17 -5.91 -10.87 -6.35
CA ASP A 17 -7.12 -10.25 -6.91
C ASP A 17 -8.12 -9.87 -5.81
N GLY A 18 -7.65 -9.09 -4.83
CA GLY A 18 -8.50 -8.58 -3.76
C GLY A 18 -9.65 -7.73 -4.30
N LYS A 19 -10.87 -7.97 -3.82
CA LYS A 19 -12.04 -7.17 -4.17
C LYS A 19 -12.47 -6.34 -2.98
N GLN A 20 -12.50 -5.03 -3.16
CA GLN A 20 -13.01 -4.10 -2.15
C GLN A 20 -14.54 -4.16 -2.13
N ILE A 21 -15.11 -4.36 -0.96
CA ILE A 21 -16.55 -4.42 -0.74
C ILE A 21 -16.96 -3.58 0.46
N LEU A 22 -18.23 -3.17 0.49
CA LEU A 22 -18.86 -2.55 1.65
C LEU A 22 -19.72 -3.59 2.35
N ILE A 23 -19.45 -3.85 3.63
CA ILE A 23 -20.22 -4.77 4.47
C ILE A 23 -21.09 -3.97 5.44
N ASP A 24 -22.28 -4.48 5.72
CA ASP A 24 -23.13 -3.94 6.76
C ASP A 24 -22.72 -4.55 8.12
N PRO A 25 -22.44 -3.74 9.16
CA PRO A 25 -22.07 -4.24 10.49
C PRO A 25 -23.13 -5.15 11.13
N SER A 26 -24.38 -5.08 10.69
CA SER A 26 -25.49 -5.91 11.18
C SER A 26 -25.54 -7.32 10.58
N TRP A 27 -24.75 -7.59 9.52
CA TRP A 27 -24.74 -8.90 8.88
C TRP A 27 -24.26 -10.00 9.85
N ASN A 28 -24.70 -11.23 9.60
CA ASN A 28 -24.09 -12.41 10.20
C ASN A 28 -23.04 -13.04 9.25
N LYS A 29 -22.35 -14.07 9.72
CA LYS A 29 -21.30 -14.77 8.95
C LYS A 29 -21.86 -15.33 7.62
N ASP A 30 -23.07 -15.89 7.63
CA ASP A 30 -23.66 -16.52 6.44
C ASP A 30 -24.06 -15.50 5.37
N GLN A 31 -24.56 -14.33 5.78
CA GLN A 31 -24.84 -13.21 4.86
C GLN A 31 -23.54 -12.71 4.21
N LEU A 32 -22.47 -12.54 4.99
CA LEU A 32 -21.15 -12.18 4.46
C LEU A 32 -20.65 -13.22 3.45
N LEU A 33 -20.70 -14.52 3.79
CA LEU A 33 -20.24 -15.59 2.90
C LEU A 33 -21.07 -15.67 1.61
N THR A 34 -22.39 -15.48 1.70
CA THR A 34 -23.28 -15.45 0.53
C THR A 34 -22.90 -14.31 -0.41
N TYR A 35 -22.69 -13.11 0.14
CA TYR A 35 -22.26 -11.94 -0.64
C TYR A 35 -20.88 -12.17 -1.28
N CYS A 36 -19.92 -12.65 -0.50
CA CYS A 36 -18.57 -12.99 -0.99
C CYS A 36 -18.58 -14.08 -2.06
N SER A 37 -19.51 -15.04 -2.01
CA SER A 37 -19.64 -16.10 -3.02
C SER A 37 -19.91 -15.51 -4.41
N GLY A 38 -20.83 -14.55 -4.49
CA GLY A 38 -21.14 -13.86 -5.75
C GLY A 38 -19.98 -13.00 -6.24
N ILE A 39 -19.34 -12.26 -5.33
CA ILE A 39 -18.24 -11.35 -5.68
C ILE A 39 -16.99 -12.10 -6.14
N LEU A 40 -16.63 -13.19 -5.47
CA LEU A 40 -15.42 -13.97 -5.76
C LEU A 40 -15.66 -15.12 -6.75
N GLY A 41 -16.92 -15.49 -7.01
CA GLY A 41 -17.25 -16.62 -7.89
C GLY A 41 -16.79 -17.97 -7.32
N ILE A 42 -16.98 -18.17 -6.01
CA ILE A 42 -16.67 -19.43 -5.30
C ILE A 42 -17.83 -19.81 -4.38
N LYS A 43 -17.92 -21.08 -3.96
CA LYS A 43 -18.87 -21.51 -2.94
C LYS A 43 -18.29 -21.22 -1.55
N ALA A 44 -18.44 -20.00 -1.06
CA ALA A 44 -17.84 -19.59 0.21
C ALA A 44 -18.42 -20.38 1.41
N LYS A 45 -17.56 -20.95 2.24
CA LYS A 45 -17.93 -21.67 3.47
C LYS A 45 -17.20 -21.18 4.72
N LYS A 46 -15.98 -20.65 4.56
CA LYS A 46 -15.16 -20.14 5.66
C LYS A 46 -14.60 -18.78 5.32
N VAL A 47 -14.34 -18.00 6.37
CA VAL A 47 -13.72 -16.68 6.28
C VAL A 47 -12.61 -16.60 7.33
N PHE A 48 -11.43 -16.14 6.93
CA PHE A 48 -10.26 -15.99 7.78
C PHE A 48 -9.79 -14.54 7.79
N ASN A 49 -9.16 -14.12 8.89
CA ASN A 49 -8.38 -12.88 8.93
C ASN A 49 -6.97 -13.08 8.35
N GLU A 50 -6.20 -12.01 8.24
CA GLU A 50 -4.80 -12.02 7.78
C GLU A 50 -3.83 -12.85 8.63
N LYS A 51 -4.22 -13.21 9.87
CA LYS A 51 -3.46 -14.08 10.76
C LYS A 51 -3.83 -15.56 10.62
N GLY A 52 -4.74 -15.89 9.69
CA GLY A 52 -5.24 -17.24 9.46
C GLY A 52 -6.25 -17.72 10.51
N ASN A 53 -6.78 -16.85 11.38
CA ASN A 53 -7.82 -17.23 12.32
C ASN A 53 -9.17 -17.23 11.59
N GLU A 54 -9.91 -18.34 11.70
CA GLU A 54 -11.27 -18.41 11.16
C GLU A 54 -12.20 -17.52 12.00
N LEU A 55 -12.97 -16.67 11.32
CA LEU A 55 -13.93 -15.81 11.99
C LEU A 55 -15.23 -16.58 12.25
N SER A 56 -15.67 -16.59 13.51
CA SER A 56 -16.98 -17.09 13.91
C SER A 56 -18.08 -16.02 13.80
N SER A 57 -17.71 -14.74 13.81
CA SER A 57 -18.63 -13.60 13.66
C SER A 57 -17.94 -12.42 12.98
N ILE A 58 -18.73 -11.46 12.51
CA ILE A 58 -18.22 -10.23 11.87
C ILE A 58 -18.06 -9.04 12.82
N LYS A 59 -18.36 -9.21 14.12
CA LYS A 59 -18.42 -8.10 15.10
C LYS A 59 -17.10 -7.34 15.27
N ASN A 60 -15.97 -8.01 15.05
CA ASN A 60 -14.61 -7.46 15.23
C ASN A 60 -13.95 -7.12 13.89
N ILE A 61 -14.74 -6.96 12.82
CA ILE A 61 -14.21 -6.51 11.53
C ILE A 61 -14.23 -4.98 11.53
N HIS A 62 -13.07 -4.39 11.22
CA HIS A 62 -12.88 -2.95 11.19
C HIS A 62 -12.61 -2.46 9.77
N GLU A 63 -12.69 -1.14 9.56
CA GLU A 63 -12.37 -0.49 8.29
C GLU A 63 -11.00 -0.93 7.76
N GLY A 64 -10.96 -1.30 6.48
CA GLY A 64 -9.75 -1.77 5.81
C GLY A 64 -9.31 -3.19 6.19
N THR A 65 -10.14 -3.99 6.88
CA THR A 65 -9.77 -5.39 7.18
C THR A 65 -9.65 -6.22 5.89
N SER A 66 -8.61 -7.07 5.80
CA SER A 66 -8.49 -8.07 4.73
C SER A 66 -9.04 -9.42 5.19
N LEU A 67 -9.93 -9.99 4.38
CA LEU A 67 -10.63 -11.25 4.65
C LEU A 67 -10.31 -12.25 3.55
N TYR A 68 -10.10 -13.50 3.94
CA TYR A 68 -9.76 -14.59 3.03
C TYR A 68 -10.87 -15.62 3.03
N ILE A 69 -11.51 -15.81 1.88
CA ILE A 69 -12.72 -16.60 1.73
C ILE A 69 -12.38 -17.94 1.07
N SER A 70 -12.81 -19.03 1.69
CA SER A 70 -12.47 -20.40 1.29
C SER A 70 -13.73 -21.22 0.98
N SER A 71 -13.59 -22.27 0.15
CA SER A 71 -14.67 -23.22 -0.17
C SER A 71 -14.79 -24.39 0.84
N GLY A 72 -14.08 -24.27 1.97
CA GLY A 72 -14.06 -25.24 3.08
C GLY A 72 -12.64 -25.62 3.51
N GLU A 73 -11.65 -25.40 2.66
CA GLU A 73 -10.23 -25.60 2.92
C GLU A 73 -9.72 -24.69 4.05
N SER A 74 -8.65 -25.14 4.72
CA SER A 74 -7.92 -24.36 5.71
C SER A 74 -7.23 -23.16 5.06
N PHE A 75 -6.88 -22.16 5.87
CA PHE A 75 -6.15 -20.96 5.42
C PHE A 75 -4.87 -21.33 4.65
N GLN A 76 -4.69 -20.76 3.46
CA GLN A 76 -3.64 -21.14 2.50
C GLN A 76 -2.55 -20.09 2.31
N LEU A 77 -2.74 -18.85 2.77
CA LEU A 77 -1.77 -17.77 2.53
C LEU A 77 -0.40 -18.20 3.00
N LYS A 78 0.57 -18.27 2.07
CA LYS A 78 1.94 -18.59 2.44
C LYS A 78 2.51 -17.44 3.25
N ALA A 79 2.88 -17.74 4.49
CA ALA A 79 3.83 -16.95 5.24
C ALA A 79 5.17 -16.90 4.49
N SER A 80 6.02 -15.90 4.80
CA SER A 80 7.41 -15.89 4.32
C SER A 80 8.13 -17.19 4.69
N SER A 81 9.32 -17.42 4.13
CA SER A 81 10.12 -18.63 4.38
C SER A 81 10.34 -18.97 5.87
N GLU A 82 10.09 -18.04 6.80
CA GLU A 82 10.17 -18.20 8.25
C GLU A 82 8.83 -18.51 8.95
N GLY A 83 7.76 -18.83 8.21
CA GLY A 83 6.46 -19.21 8.80
C GLY A 83 5.69 -18.05 9.46
N ARG A 84 6.11 -16.79 9.23
CA ARG A 84 5.38 -15.58 9.67
C ARG A 84 4.72 -14.87 8.48
N VAL A 85 3.47 -14.44 8.63
CA VAL A 85 2.83 -13.52 7.68
C VAL A 85 3.65 -12.22 7.69
N ASN A 86 4.11 -11.77 6.52
CA ASN A 86 4.86 -10.51 6.42
C ASN A 86 4.05 -9.37 7.02
N LYS A 87 4.66 -8.59 7.92
CA LYS A 87 4.04 -7.38 8.47
C LYS A 87 3.67 -6.46 7.29
N SER A 88 2.45 -5.92 7.29
CA SER A 88 2.04 -4.96 6.26
C SER A 88 3.05 -3.82 6.15
N PHE A 89 3.42 -3.46 4.93
CA PHE A 89 4.03 -2.15 4.68
C PHE A 89 2.93 -1.10 4.54
N VAL A 90 3.23 0.13 4.92
CA VAL A 90 2.34 1.28 4.77
C VAL A 90 3.02 2.33 3.90
N LEU A 91 2.44 2.60 2.73
CA LEU A 91 2.87 3.66 1.82
C LEU A 91 1.94 4.87 1.93
N CYS A 92 2.46 6.05 1.61
CA CYS A 92 1.68 7.28 1.54
C CYS A 92 1.88 7.97 0.19
N MET A 93 0.78 8.36 -0.45
CA MET A 93 0.78 9.09 -1.72
C MET A 93 0.76 10.59 -1.44
N LEU A 94 1.78 11.34 -1.87
CA LEU A 94 1.85 12.79 -1.69
C LEU A 94 2.02 13.51 -3.03
N GLY A 95 1.55 14.76 -3.10
CA GLY A 95 1.52 15.56 -4.32
C GLY A 95 0.37 16.56 -4.31
N THR A 96 0.37 17.49 -5.27
CA THR A 96 -0.66 18.53 -5.37
C THR A 96 -2.03 17.97 -5.74
N ALA A 97 -3.04 18.82 -5.72
CA ALA A 97 -4.37 18.45 -6.20
C ALA A 97 -4.32 18.03 -7.69
N ALA A 98 -5.25 17.15 -8.09
CA ALA A 98 -5.47 16.74 -9.48
C ALA A 98 -4.30 16.06 -10.24
N VAL A 99 -3.15 15.79 -9.61
CA VAL A 99 -2.05 15.01 -10.23
C VAL A 99 -2.40 13.54 -10.45
N GLY A 100 -3.42 13.03 -9.77
CA GLY A 100 -3.97 11.68 -9.95
C GLY A 100 -3.52 10.64 -8.92
N LYS A 101 -3.24 11.05 -7.67
CA LYS A 101 -2.87 10.14 -6.55
C LYS A 101 -3.88 9.01 -6.38
N SER A 102 -5.15 9.37 -6.26
CA SER A 102 -6.25 8.41 -6.14
C SER A 102 -6.39 7.53 -7.36
N ALA A 103 -6.30 8.12 -8.57
CA ALA A 103 -6.40 7.37 -9.81
C ALA A 103 -5.29 6.31 -9.95
N VAL A 104 -4.05 6.64 -9.57
CA VAL A 104 -2.92 5.69 -9.54
C VAL A 104 -3.18 4.60 -8.49
N THR A 105 -3.62 4.96 -7.29
CA THR A 105 -3.93 4.00 -6.22
C THR A 105 -5.06 3.06 -6.62
N HIS A 106 -6.16 3.56 -7.17
CA HIS A 106 -7.27 2.75 -7.69
C HIS A 106 -6.84 1.85 -8.84
N ARG A 107 -6.03 2.37 -9.76
CA ARG A 107 -5.49 1.57 -10.87
C ARG A 107 -4.64 0.42 -10.34
N PHE A 108 -3.81 0.65 -9.34
CA PHE A 108 -3.02 -0.41 -8.73
C PHE A 108 -3.87 -1.43 -7.96
N VAL A 109 -4.79 -0.96 -7.11
CA VAL A 109 -5.54 -1.80 -6.16
C VAL A 109 -6.67 -2.57 -6.84
N GLN A 110 -7.37 -1.93 -7.77
CA GLN A 110 -8.61 -2.47 -8.36
C GLN A 110 -8.51 -2.74 -9.86
N ASN A 111 -7.37 -2.42 -10.48
CA ASN A 111 -7.20 -2.43 -11.94
C ASN A 111 -8.32 -1.67 -12.68
N LYS A 112 -8.72 -0.51 -12.13
CA LYS A 112 -9.75 0.37 -12.69
C LYS A 112 -9.26 1.80 -12.76
N PHE A 113 -9.76 2.54 -13.74
CA PHE A 113 -9.63 3.99 -13.82
C PHE A 113 -11.03 4.59 -13.75
N LEU A 114 -11.28 5.39 -12.72
CA LEU A 114 -12.53 6.11 -12.52
C LEU A 114 -12.36 7.51 -13.12
N LYS A 115 -13.22 7.87 -14.07
CA LYS A 115 -13.21 9.21 -14.70
C LYS A 115 -13.81 10.27 -13.78
N ASP A 116 -14.92 9.91 -13.14
CA ASP A 116 -15.60 10.74 -12.16
C ASP A 116 -15.05 10.37 -10.77
N TYR A 117 -14.60 11.37 -10.03
CA TYR A 117 -13.92 11.16 -8.76
C TYR A 117 -14.43 12.15 -7.70
N ASP A 118 -14.86 11.62 -6.57
CA ASP A 118 -15.21 12.40 -5.38
C ASP A 118 -13.92 12.92 -4.72
N PRO A 119 -13.80 14.22 -4.37
CA PRO A 119 -12.59 14.77 -3.75
C PRO A 119 -12.12 13.97 -2.52
N THR A 120 -10.86 13.52 -2.51
CA THR A 120 -10.26 12.82 -1.37
C THR A 120 -9.93 13.79 -0.24
N ILE A 121 -10.19 13.38 1.00
CA ILE A 121 -9.52 13.92 2.19
C ILE A 121 -8.37 12.99 2.56
N GLU A 122 -8.70 11.76 2.95
CA GLU A 122 -7.79 10.63 3.05
C GLU A 122 -8.55 9.31 2.88
N ASP A 123 -7.93 8.32 2.25
CA ASP A 123 -8.48 6.97 2.09
C ASP A 123 -7.38 5.92 2.26
N TYR A 124 -7.65 4.87 3.03
CA TYR A 124 -6.76 3.72 3.15
C TYR A 124 -7.19 2.59 2.21
N TYR A 125 -6.29 2.22 1.31
CA TYR A 125 -6.44 1.07 0.42
C TYR A 125 -5.50 -0.06 0.81
N LYS A 126 -5.91 -1.31 0.61
CA LYS A 126 -5.04 -2.47 0.83
C LYS A 126 -4.99 -3.37 -0.39
N LYS A 127 -3.79 -3.83 -0.73
CA LYS A 127 -3.55 -4.86 -1.75
C LYS A 127 -2.48 -5.81 -1.24
N VAL A 128 -2.70 -7.11 -1.43
CA VAL A 128 -1.64 -8.11 -1.26
C VAL A 128 -0.83 -8.15 -2.55
N VAL A 129 0.48 -8.00 -2.44
CA VAL A 129 1.43 -8.02 -3.56
C VAL A 129 2.38 -9.20 -3.40
N ASN A 130 2.71 -9.83 -4.52
CA ASN A 130 3.70 -10.90 -4.58
C ASN A 130 4.96 -10.36 -5.24
N VAL A 131 6.07 -10.34 -4.51
CA VAL A 131 7.37 -9.83 -4.98
C VAL A 131 8.43 -10.86 -4.64
N ASP A 132 9.15 -11.36 -5.64
CA ASP A 132 10.28 -12.29 -5.48
C ASP A 132 9.95 -13.52 -4.60
N SER A 133 8.74 -14.08 -4.78
CA SER A 133 8.16 -15.20 -3.99
C SER A 133 7.70 -14.86 -2.57
N GLU A 134 7.83 -13.60 -2.14
CA GLU A 134 7.28 -13.10 -0.88
C GLU A 134 5.90 -12.51 -1.11
N THR A 135 4.92 -12.97 -0.33
CA THR A 135 3.58 -12.39 -0.30
C THR A 135 3.51 -11.34 0.81
N VAL A 136 3.19 -10.10 0.43
CA VAL A 136 3.28 -8.93 1.31
C VAL A 136 1.97 -8.14 1.29
N PRO A 137 1.32 -7.95 2.44
CA PRO A 137 0.24 -6.97 2.57
C PRO A 137 0.80 -5.55 2.40
N LEU A 138 0.19 -4.77 1.52
CA LEU A 138 0.51 -3.36 1.31
C LEU A 138 -0.71 -2.52 1.64
N SER A 139 -0.54 -1.57 2.55
CA SER A 139 -1.52 -0.52 2.84
C SER A 139 -1.05 0.77 2.18
N ILE A 140 -1.93 1.45 1.46
CA ILE A 140 -1.65 2.70 0.74
C ILE A 140 -2.59 3.76 1.30
N LEU A 141 -2.02 4.79 1.90
CA LEU A 141 -2.73 6.01 2.28
C LEU A 141 -2.77 6.93 1.07
N ASP A 142 -3.95 7.07 0.49
CA ASP A 142 -4.24 8.10 -0.50
C ASP A 142 -4.68 9.37 0.22
N THR A 143 -4.14 10.53 -0.20
CA THR A 143 -4.35 11.81 0.48
C THR A 143 -4.97 12.84 -0.45
N ALA A 144 -5.56 13.89 0.10
CA ALA A 144 -5.97 15.07 -0.66
C ALA A 144 -4.78 15.75 -1.35
N GLY A 145 -5.06 16.70 -2.26
CA GLY A 145 -4.06 17.70 -2.61
C GLY A 145 -3.58 18.42 -1.35
N MET A 146 -2.28 18.35 -1.04
CA MET A 146 -1.79 18.81 0.27
C MET A 146 -1.79 20.34 0.45
N GLU A 147 -2.06 21.10 -0.60
CA GLU A 147 -2.18 22.56 -0.52
C GLU A 147 -3.42 23.00 0.30
N ASP A 148 -4.44 22.15 0.41
CA ASP A 148 -5.66 22.44 1.16
C ASP A 148 -5.62 21.93 2.62
N TYR A 149 -4.69 21.03 2.96
CA TYR A 149 -4.67 20.29 4.25
C TYR A 149 -3.28 20.16 4.88
N TYR A 150 -2.46 21.20 4.74
CA TYR A 150 -1.11 21.26 5.30
C TYR A 150 -1.00 20.88 6.80
N PRO A 151 -1.99 21.13 7.68
CA PRO A 151 -1.94 20.68 9.08
C PRO A 151 -1.95 19.16 9.29
N LEU A 152 -2.50 18.37 8.35
CA LEU A 152 -2.61 16.90 8.48
C LEU A 152 -1.36 16.14 8.02
N ILE A 153 -0.40 16.86 7.45
CA ILE A 153 0.78 16.27 6.81
C ILE A 153 1.66 15.47 7.78
N ASP A 154 1.73 15.88 9.05
CA ASP A 154 2.57 15.20 10.04
C ASP A 154 1.98 13.82 10.35
N ASP A 155 0.66 13.70 10.43
CA ASP A 155 -0.05 12.43 10.61
C ASP A 155 0.07 11.52 9.38
N TRP A 156 0.02 12.11 8.18
CA TRP A 156 0.20 11.39 6.94
C TRP A 156 1.64 10.89 6.73
N ILE A 157 2.64 11.58 7.29
CA ILE A 157 4.05 11.19 7.21
C ILE A 157 4.43 10.25 8.36
N ASP A 158 3.72 10.27 9.50
CA ASP A 158 4.05 9.42 10.65
C ASP A 158 3.96 7.91 10.33
N LYS A 159 4.98 7.18 10.77
CA LYS A 159 5.08 5.70 10.73
C LYS A 159 4.81 5.08 9.36
N LYS A 160 5.27 5.70 8.27
CA LYS A 160 5.19 5.12 6.92
C LYS A 160 6.47 4.40 6.57
N ASP A 161 6.34 3.27 5.89
CA ASP A 161 7.45 2.51 5.35
C ASP A 161 7.92 3.09 4.00
N GLY A 162 7.07 3.83 3.29
CA GLY A 162 7.49 4.51 2.06
C GLY A 162 6.53 5.59 1.56
N PHE A 163 7.01 6.36 0.58
CA PHE A 163 6.34 7.51 0.02
C PHE A 163 6.43 7.50 -1.50
N VAL A 164 5.32 7.80 -2.16
CA VAL A 164 5.27 8.10 -3.58
C VAL A 164 4.96 9.58 -3.74
N LEU A 165 5.95 10.35 -4.18
CA LEU A 165 5.77 11.76 -4.52
C LEU A 165 5.35 11.86 -5.99
N LEU A 166 4.08 12.19 -6.22
CA LEU A 166 3.45 12.13 -7.53
C LEU A 166 3.24 13.54 -8.11
N PHE A 167 3.70 13.76 -9.34
CA PHE A 167 3.39 14.96 -10.12
C PHE A 167 2.72 14.57 -11.45
N SER A 168 2.27 15.56 -12.22
CA SER A 168 1.65 15.36 -13.53
C SER A 168 2.61 15.84 -14.62
N VAL A 169 2.93 15.01 -15.63
CA VAL A 169 3.93 15.37 -16.66
C VAL A 169 3.50 16.54 -17.55
N ASN A 170 2.24 16.95 -17.49
CA ASN A 170 1.70 18.12 -18.19
C ASN A 170 1.62 19.38 -17.32
N LEU A 171 2.15 19.36 -16.08
CA LEU A 171 2.06 20.48 -15.14
C LEU A 171 3.37 20.67 -14.36
N MET A 172 4.24 21.56 -14.83
CA MET A 172 5.57 21.85 -14.25
C MET A 172 5.50 22.19 -12.74
N ASP A 173 4.57 23.05 -12.34
CA ASP A 173 4.42 23.47 -10.94
C ASP A 173 4.12 22.31 -9.98
N SER A 174 3.52 21.22 -10.48
CA SER A 174 3.26 20.03 -9.65
C SER A 174 4.53 19.26 -9.31
N MET A 175 5.55 19.32 -10.17
CA MET A 175 6.85 18.69 -9.93
C MET A 175 7.68 19.51 -8.94
N THR A 176 7.79 20.83 -9.16
CA THR A 176 8.58 21.71 -8.29
C THR A 176 8.07 21.72 -6.85
N LYS A 177 6.74 21.67 -6.66
CA LYS A 177 6.12 21.57 -5.32
C LYS A 177 6.50 20.29 -4.56
N LEU A 178 6.99 19.23 -5.23
CA LEU A 178 7.39 17.99 -4.55
C LEU A 178 8.58 18.18 -3.60
N GLU A 179 9.45 19.16 -3.84
CA GLU A 179 10.57 19.45 -2.94
C GLU A 179 10.10 19.75 -1.52
N SER A 180 9.01 20.50 -1.38
CA SER A 180 8.43 20.82 -0.07
C SER A 180 7.99 19.57 0.71
N PHE A 181 7.37 18.60 0.02
CA PHE A 181 6.96 17.34 0.62
C PHE A 181 8.17 16.47 0.99
N TYR A 182 9.17 16.43 0.11
CA TYR A 182 10.42 15.72 0.36
C TYR A 182 11.13 16.25 1.61
N HIS A 183 11.27 17.57 1.76
CA HIS A 183 11.89 18.18 2.93
C HIS A 183 11.15 17.89 4.23
N LYS A 184 9.82 17.83 4.21
CA LYS A 184 9.03 17.41 5.38
C LYS A 184 9.27 15.97 5.78
N ILE A 185 9.35 15.07 4.79
CA ILE A 185 9.71 13.67 5.05
C ILE A 185 11.10 13.62 5.67
N LEU A 186 12.08 14.36 5.14
CA LEU A 186 13.43 14.42 5.73
C LEU A 186 13.43 14.97 7.16
N HIS A 187 12.64 16.00 7.45
CA HIS A 187 12.52 16.55 8.80
C HIS A 187 11.99 15.50 9.79
N ARG A 188 10.99 14.70 9.37
CA ARG A 188 10.45 13.61 10.20
C ARG A 188 11.37 12.40 10.31
N TYR A 189 12.15 12.13 9.26
CA TYR A 189 13.06 11.00 9.12
C TYR A 189 14.49 11.47 8.76
N PRO A 190 15.22 12.09 9.71
CA PRO A 190 16.49 12.77 9.42
C PRO A 190 17.63 11.83 8.97
N ASN A 191 17.48 10.51 9.19
CA ASN A 191 18.49 9.50 8.87
C ASN A 191 18.15 8.66 7.62
N ILE A 192 17.37 9.21 6.68
CA ILE A 192 17.08 8.53 5.41
C ILE A 192 18.37 8.17 4.68
N GLY A 193 18.45 6.93 4.18
CA GLY A 193 19.62 6.39 3.47
C GLY A 193 20.67 5.73 4.37
N ASN A 194 20.75 6.08 5.64
CA ASN A 194 21.71 5.50 6.60
C ASN A 194 21.05 4.55 7.62
N ALA A 195 19.73 4.68 7.82
CA ALA A 195 19.00 3.85 8.77
C ALA A 195 18.34 2.64 8.09
N LYS A 196 18.51 1.45 8.70
CA LYS A 196 17.87 0.19 8.29
C LYS A 196 16.32 0.25 8.24
N ASN A 197 15.71 1.21 8.93
CA ASN A 197 14.27 1.45 8.97
C ASN A 197 13.87 2.77 8.28
N SER A 198 14.73 3.34 7.44
CA SER A 198 14.34 4.54 6.70
C SER A 198 13.25 4.21 5.69
N PRO A 199 12.31 5.13 5.44
CA PRO A 199 11.30 4.93 4.40
C PRO A 199 11.95 4.88 3.01
N VAL A 200 11.30 4.17 2.08
CA VAL A 200 11.62 4.25 0.66
C VAL A 200 10.86 5.43 0.05
N ILE A 201 11.55 6.30 -0.69
CA ILE A 201 10.93 7.45 -1.37
C ILE A 201 11.15 7.28 -2.87
N VAL A 202 10.08 7.42 -3.64
CA VAL A 202 10.14 7.46 -5.10
C VAL A 202 9.43 8.70 -5.64
N ILE A 203 9.90 9.20 -6.77
CA ILE A 203 9.25 10.25 -7.55
C ILE A 203 8.52 9.58 -8.72
N ALA A 204 7.29 9.99 -8.98
CA ALA A 204 6.52 9.48 -10.11
C ALA A 204 5.88 10.61 -10.92
N GLY A 205 6.06 10.58 -12.25
CA GLY A 205 5.40 11.45 -13.20
C GLY A 205 4.18 10.75 -13.81
N ASN A 206 2.97 11.20 -13.46
CA ASN A 206 1.72 10.63 -13.94
C ASN A 206 1.24 11.29 -15.24
N LYS A 207 0.28 10.64 -15.90
CA LYS A 207 -0.43 11.10 -17.11
C LYS A 207 0.44 11.14 -18.37
N VAL A 208 1.38 10.20 -18.48
CA VAL A 208 2.25 10.06 -19.67
C VAL A 208 1.51 9.65 -20.93
N ASP A 209 0.25 9.21 -20.79
CA ASP A 209 -0.68 8.99 -21.89
C ASP A 209 -1.17 10.29 -22.56
N LEU A 210 -1.04 11.44 -21.90
CA LEU A 210 -1.49 12.71 -22.46
C LEU A 210 -0.47 13.26 -23.48
N PRO A 211 -0.93 13.78 -24.63
CA PRO A 211 -0.05 14.30 -25.67
C PRO A 211 0.58 15.65 -25.31
N ASN A 212 -0.06 16.44 -24.44
CA ASN A 212 0.41 17.76 -24.00
C ASN A 212 1.40 17.65 -22.84
N ARG A 213 2.48 16.90 -23.03
CA ARG A 213 3.59 16.81 -22.07
C ARG A 213 4.27 18.17 -21.92
N GLY A 214 4.43 18.63 -20.68
CA GLY A 214 5.18 19.84 -20.30
C GLY A 214 6.50 19.56 -19.60
N ILE A 215 6.77 18.31 -19.24
CA ILE A 215 7.99 17.84 -18.56
C ILE A 215 8.47 16.58 -19.29
N THR A 216 9.69 16.60 -19.80
CA THR A 216 10.34 15.44 -20.45
C THR A 216 10.75 14.38 -19.43
N TYR A 217 11.02 13.16 -19.91
CA TYR A 217 11.50 12.08 -19.06
C TYR A 217 12.84 12.48 -18.40
N GLU A 218 13.72 13.11 -19.18
CA GLU A 218 15.04 13.58 -18.75
C GLU A 218 14.94 14.63 -17.64
N GLU A 219 14.01 15.59 -17.75
CA GLU A 219 13.76 16.59 -16.71
C GLU A 219 13.23 15.95 -15.42
N GLY A 220 12.24 15.06 -15.52
CA GLY A 220 11.70 14.33 -14.38
C GLY A 220 12.75 13.44 -13.70
N LYS A 221 13.58 12.76 -14.49
CA LYS A 221 14.67 11.92 -13.99
C LYS A 221 15.74 12.75 -13.30
N LYS A 222 16.15 13.87 -13.90
CA LYS A 222 17.13 14.81 -13.33
C LYS A 222 16.64 15.39 -12.00
N PHE A 223 15.36 15.72 -11.91
CA PHE A 223 14.73 16.16 -10.67
C PHE A 223 14.74 15.08 -9.60
N ALA A 224 14.37 13.84 -9.92
CA ALA A 224 14.42 12.75 -8.95
C ALA A 224 15.86 12.45 -8.47
N ASP A 225 16.84 12.54 -9.37
CA ASP A 225 18.24 12.32 -9.05
C ASP A 225 18.81 13.39 -8.11
N SER A 226 18.40 14.66 -8.25
CA SER A 226 18.80 15.71 -7.30
C SER A 226 18.29 15.43 -5.88
N LEU A 227 17.15 14.76 -5.77
CA LEU A 227 16.57 14.28 -4.51
C LEU A 227 17.03 12.87 -4.11
N LYS A 228 17.95 12.25 -4.87
CA LYS A 228 18.45 10.88 -4.65
C LYS A 228 17.33 9.83 -4.59
N CYS A 229 16.25 10.05 -5.34
CA CYS A 229 15.09 9.18 -5.40
C CYS A 229 15.01 8.47 -6.76
N ARG A 230 14.43 7.27 -6.80
CA ARG A 230 14.11 6.63 -8.10
C ARG A 230 12.97 7.39 -8.79
N TYR A 231 13.01 7.42 -10.12
CA TYR A 231 11.99 8.03 -10.96
C TYR A 231 11.20 6.96 -11.72
N PHE A 232 9.87 7.13 -11.76
CA PHE A 232 8.98 6.33 -12.58
C PHE A 232 8.07 7.24 -13.40
N GLU A 233 7.80 6.84 -14.64
CA GLU A 233 6.70 7.39 -15.41
C GLU A 233 5.51 6.44 -15.34
N VAL A 234 4.34 7.00 -15.03
CA VAL A 234 3.13 6.21 -14.80
C VAL A 234 1.93 6.80 -15.53
N SER A 235 0.95 5.95 -15.82
CA SER A 235 -0.34 6.37 -16.35
C SER A 235 -1.45 5.65 -15.61
N ALA A 236 -2.22 6.39 -14.82
CA ALA A 236 -3.44 5.85 -14.20
C ALA A 236 -4.45 5.38 -15.25
N LEU A 237 -4.49 6.03 -16.44
CA LEU A 237 -5.40 5.68 -17.52
C LEU A 237 -5.05 4.30 -18.10
N THR A 238 -3.80 4.10 -18.52
CA THR A 238 -3.37 2.89 -19.24
C THR A 238 -2.86 1.78 -18.32
N GLY A 239 -2.46 2.11 -17.09
CA GLY A 239 -1.81 1.21 -16.15
C GLY A 239 -0.28 1.14 -16.29
N ALA A 240 0.30 1.83 -17.29
CA ALA A 240 1.74 1.80 -17.54
C ALA A 240 2.54 2.25 -16.31
N GLY A 241 3.65 1.55 -16.03
CA GLY A 241 4.61 1.85 -14.96
C GLY A 241 4.15 1.63 -13.51
N ILE A 242 2.83 1.48 -13.27
CA ILE A 242 2.28 1.44 -11.91
C ILE A 242 2.70 0.19 -11.14
N GLU A 243 2.54 -1.00 -11.74
CA GLU A 243 2.91 -2.26 -11.07
C GLU A 243 4.43 -2.33 -10.82
N GLU A 244 5.24 -1.86 -11.78
CA GLU A 244 6.70 -1.78 -11.65
C GLU A 244 7.13 -0.87 -10.50
N MET A 245 6.51 0.31 -10.39
CA MET A 245 6.79 1.25 -9.30
C MET A 245 6.50 0.62 -7.93
N TYR A 246 5.30 0.08 -7.72
CA TYR A 246 4.93 -0.49 -6.42
C TYR A 246 5.72 -1.75 -6.06
N THR A 247 5.95 -2.65 -7.02
CA THR A 247 6.76 -3.86 -6.78
C THR A 247 8.22 -3.51 -6.48
N THR A 248 8.77 -2.47 -7.11
CA THR A 248 10.12 -1.96 -6.83
C THR A 248 10.23 -1.39 -5.42
N ILE A 249 9.24 -0.61 -4.96
CA ILE A 249 9.18 -0.12 -3.57
C ILE A 249 9.16 -1.29 -2.60
N VAL A 250 8.26 -2.27 -2.81
CA VAL A 250 8.12 -3.42 -1.90
C VAL A 250 9.40 -4.26 -1.87
N ARG A 251 10.04 -4.51 -3.01
CA ARG A 251 11.33 -5.21 -3.09
C ARG A 251 12.39 -4.54 -2.24
N GLU A 252 12.50 -3.22 -2.32
CA GLU A 252 13.47 -2.46 -1.54
C GLU A 252 13.16 -2.47 -0.04
N LEU A 253 11.88 -2.44 0.33
CA LEU A 253 11.48 -2.55 1.73
C LEU A 253 11.74 -3.95 2.31
N LEU A 254 11.53 -5.01 1.51
CA LEU A 254 11.86 -6.38 1.88
C LEU A 254 13.38 -6.54 2.08
N SER A 255 14.20 -6.02 1.18
CA SER A 255 15.66 -6.12 1.30
C SER A 255 16.18 -5.41 2.56
N ARG A 256 15.63 -4.24 2.90
CA ARG A 256 15.94 -3.53 4.15
C ARG A 256 15.57 -4.35 5.39
N ARG A 257 14.41 -5.04 5.38
CA ARG A 257 14.00 -5.94 6.49
C ARG A 257 14.92 -7.16 6.64
N ALA A 258 15.37 -7.77 5.55
CA ALA A 258 16.22 -8.98 5.57
C ALA A 258 17.60 -8.74 6.21
N THR A 259 18.09 -7.50 6.26
CA THR A 259 19.38 -7.16 6.91
C THR A 259 19.34 -7.08 8.45
N LYS A 260 18.27 -7.57 9.09
CA LYS A 260 18.21 -7.79 10.54
C LYS A 260 18.93 -9.11 10.88
N PRO A 261 19.94 -9.11 11.77
CA PRO A 261 20.22 -10.31 12.54
C PRO A 261 18.97 -10.60 13.39
N GLN A 262 18.48 -11.84 13.32
CA GLN A 262 17.48 -12.33 14.27
C GLN A 262 18.05 -12.07 15.68
N PRO A 263 17.31 -11.46 16.62
CA PRO A 263 17.73 -11.49 18.02
C PRO A 263 17.74 -12.97 18.40
N THR A 264 18.93 -13.55 18.56
CA THR A 264 19.08 -14.85 19.21
C THR A 264 18.46 -14.67 20.59
N SER A 265 17.29 -15.25 20.80
CA SER A 265 16.62 -15.31 22.09
C SER A 265 17.41 -16.29 22.96
N VAL A 266 18.61 -15.88 23.38
CA VAL A 266 19.27 -16.47 24.54
C VAL A 266 18.56 -15.84 25.74
N PRO A 267 17.75 -16.61 26.47
CA PRO A 267 17.08 -16.10 27.66
C PRO A 267 18.11 -15.47 28.60
N TRP A 268 17.72 -14.40 29.29
CA TRP A 268 18.65 -13.64 30.12
C TRP A 268 19.33 -14.49 31.21
N TYR A 269 18.73 -15.62 31.60
CA TYR A 269 19.28 -16.55 32.60
C TYR A 269 20.39 -17.46 32.07
N GLU A 270 20.55 -17.63 30.75
CA GLU A 270 21.68 -18.38 30.15
C GLU A 270 22.96 -17.53 30.03
N ARG A 271 22.89 -16.24 30.41
CA ARG A 271 24.04 -15.31 30.40
C ARG A 271 24.69 -15.12 31.78
N CYS A 272 24.20 -15.80 32.81
CA CYS A 272 24.81 -15.80 34.13
C CYS A 272 25.75 -17.00 34.26
N GLU A 273 27.03 -16.82 33.96
CA GLU A 273 28.05 -17.67 34.58
C GLU A 273 28.11 -17.29 36.06
N LEU A 274 27.80 -18.25 36.93
CA LEU A 274 27.91 -18.11 38.38
C LEU A 274 29.37 -17.80 38.72
N LEU A 275 29.63 -16.58 39.20
CA LEU A 275 30.81 -16.22 39.99
C LEU A 275 30.57 -16.57 41.46
#